data_AF-A0AAQ2C5A1-F1
#
_entry.id   AF-A0AAQ2C5A1-F1
#
_cell.length_a   1.000
_cell.length_b   1.000
_cell.length_c   1.000
_cell.angle_alpha   90.00
_cell.angle_beta   90.00
_cell.angle_gamma   90.00
#
_symmetry.space_group_name_H-M   'P 1'
#
loop_
_entity.id
_entity.type
_entity.pdbx_description
1 polymer ?
#
loop_
_entity_poly.entity_id
_entity_poly.type
_entity_poly.pdbx_seq_one_letter_code
_entity_poly.pdbx_strand_id
1 'polypeptide(L)'
;MTRRMADPAFRDDQMSRIHEPQVSAINALCDRLMEELPGYSVPYIAPHYGASTAVILALSSNPGPQAGGATGSGMLSRENNDGSAARMGDIYETVGLTDDQVVPWNAYPWHVHETHPNGLPNRLIDDGLDALKRLLDLHPNIQSIVAHGGDAHRSVRQLVSKKRFGEYADARGLKTWNTRHTSNRAFILREPEKSIALEGVCEVYREAMVHAGLKPITALKVDLPAPMTGPELRAAARDELLPLLPGAVEAEARIRDYVHALPPQRSQRLLVELLSRDLIS
;
A
#
# COMPACT_ATOMS: atom_id res chain seq x y z
N MET A 1 1.48 -7.88 12.39
CA MET A 1 1.89 -6.84 13.38
C MET A 1 2.63 -5.72 12.65
N THR A 2 2.34 -4.46 12.95
CA THR A 2 2.93 -3.28 12.29
C THR A 2 3.73 -2.42 13.29
N ARG A 3 4.61 -1.54 12.79
CA ARG A 3 5.39 -0.56 13.59
C ARG A 3 6.31 -1.12 14.69
N ARG A 4 6.76 -2.36 14.59
CA ARG A 4 7.66 -2.99 15.57
C ARG A 4 9.05 -2.36 15.62
N MET A 5 9.50 -1.71 14.54
CA MET A 5 10.78 -0.99 14.51
C MET A 5 10.82 0.26 15.43
N ALA A 6 9.71 0.59 16.10
CA ALA A 6 9.70 1.55 17.21
C ALA A 6 10.47 1.03 18.42
N ASP A 7 10.54 -0.29 18.61
CA ASP A 7 11.33 -0.94 19.64
C ASP A 7 12.79 -1.09 19.17
N PRO A 8 13.76 -0.43 19.86
CA PRO A 8 15.17 -0.55 19.51
C PRO A 8 15.69 -1.99 19.52
N ALA A 9 15.24 -2.83 20.46
CA ALA A 9 15.70 -4.22 20.55
C ALA A 9 15.26 -5.02 19.32
N PHE A 10 14.03 -4.81 18.86
CA PHE A 10 13.53 -5.41 17.64
C PHE A 10 14.30 -4.93 16.40
N ARG A 11 14.54 -3.62 16.31
CA ARG A 11 15.29 -3.04 15.18
C ARG A 11 16.72 -3.57 15.13
N ASP A 12 17.40 -3.64 16.28
CA ASP A 12 18.79 -4.07 16.36
C ASP A 12 18.91 -5.59 16.05
N ASP A 13 17.93 -6.40 16.46
CA ASP A 13 17.81 -7.81 16.04
C ASP A 13 17.68 -7.94 14.53
N GLN A 14 16.78 -7.17 13.90
CA GLN A 14 16.60 -7.16 12.44
C GLN A 14 17.88 -6.72 11.72
N MET A 15 18.54 -5.68 12.21
CA MET A 15 19.79 -5.18 11.63
C MET A 15 20.91 -6.22 11.70
N SER A 16 21.00 -7.01 12.77
CA SER A 16 22.01 -8.06 12.90
C SER A 16 21.86 -9.21 11.89
N ARG A 17 20.69 -9.29 11.23
CA ARG A 17 20.28 -10.40 10.36
C ARG A 17 20.15 -9.99 8.88
N ILE A 18 20.59 -8.80 8.50
CA ILE A 18 20.52 -8.30 7.11
C ILE A 18 21.34 -9.13 6.10
N HIS A 19 22.23 -10.01 6.57
CA HIS A 19 22.99 -10.93 5.71
C HIS A 19 22.48 -12.37 5.78
N GLU A 20 21.29 -12.62 6.35
CA GLU A 20 20.66 -13.94 6.29
C GLU A 20 20.37 -14.36 4.84
N PRO A 21 20.37 -15.68 4.53
CA PRO A 21 20.32 -16.19 3.16
C PRO A 21 19.20 -15.61 2.30
N GLN A 22 18.02 -15.40 2.87
CA GLN A 22 16.84 -14.92 2.16
C GLN A 22 16.94 -13.45 1.68
N VAL A 23 17.83 -12.64 2.27
CA VAL A 23 18.04 -11.23 1.92
C VAL A 23 19.49 -10.87 1.57
N SER A 24 20.45 -11.79 1.75
CA SER A 24 21.88 -11.49 1.57
C SER A 24 22.22 -10.92 0.18
N ALA A 25 21.65 -11.45 -0.89
CA ALA A 25 21.96 -11.03 -2.26
C ALA A 25 21.48 -9.60 -2.56
N ILE A 26 20.27 -9.24 -2.10
CA ILE A 26 19.73 -7.89 -2.28
C ILE A 26 20.41 -6.88 -1.37
N ASN A 27 20.78 -7.27 -0.14
CA ASN A 27 21.49 -6.37 0.76
C ASN A 27 22.94 -6.16 0.34
N ALA A 28 23.60 -7.16 -0.26
CA ALA A 28 24.89 -6.96 -0.93
C ALA A 28 24.78 -6.03 -2.15
N LEU A 29 23.60 -5.92 -2.79
CA LEU A 29 23.37 -4.87 -3.79
C LEU A 29 23.27 -3.49 -3.13
N CYS A 30 22.59 -3.36 -1.99
CA CYS A 30 22.57 -2.10 -1.23
C CYS A 30 23.98 -1.62 -0.87
N ASP A 31 24.86 -2.53 -0.40
CA ASP A 31 26.26 -2.23 -0.11
C ASP A 31 26.96 -1.61 -1.33
N ARG A 32 26.90 -2.30 -2.48
CA ARG A 32 27.51 -1.80 -3.73
C ARG A 32 26.95 -0.46 -4.18
N LEU A 33 25.64 -0.24 -4.04
CA LEU A 33 25.02 1.03 -4.41
C LEU A 33 25.50 2.18 -3.50
N MET A 34 25.80 1.92 -2.23
CA MET A 34 26.40 2.91 -1.33
C MET A 34 27.88 3.16 -1.64
N GLU A 35 28.63 2.14 -2.07
CA GLU A 35 30.01 2.29 -2.56
C GLU A 35 30.08 3.11 -3.85
N GLU A 36 29.14 2.91 -4.78
CA GLU A 36 29.05 3.62 -6.05
C GLU A 36 28.67 5.10 -5.89
N LEU A 37 27.94 5.44 -4.82
CA LEU A 37 27.54 6.82 -4.52
C LEU A 37 27.81 7.18 -3.04
N PRO A 38 29.08 7.43 -2.69
CA PRO A 38 29.47 7.75 -1.32
C PRO A 38 28.71 8.96 -0.76
N GLY A 39 28.32 8.87 0.51
CA GLY A 39 27.57 9.92 1.21
C GLY A 39 26.05 9.80 1.10
N TYR A 40 25.53 8.86 0.33
CA TYR A 40 24.11 8.52 0.31
C TYR A 40 23.88 7.15 0.93
N SER A 41 22.82 7.03 1.73
CA SER A 41 22.39 5.75 2.31
C SER A 41 21.39 5.04 1.40
N VAL A 42 21.47 3.71 1.35
CA VAL A 42 20.46 2.83 0.77
C VAL A 42 19.96 1.93 1.89
N PRO A 43 18.68 2.04 2.31
CA PRO A 43 18.16 1.14 3.35
C PRO A 43 18.20 -0.31 2.89
N TYR A 44 18.56 -1.20 3.81
CA TYR A 44 18.54 -2.65 3.56
C TYR A 44 17.11 -3.18 3.48
N ILE A 45 16.93 -4.35 2.91
CA ILE A 45 15.69 -5.11 3.03
C ILE A 45 15.68 -5.82 4.39
N ALA A 46 14.61 -5.63 5.15
CA ALA A 46 14.46 -6.29 6.45
C ALA A 46 14.41 -7.83 6.29
N PRO A 47 15.07 -8.59 7.17
CA PRO A 47 15.23 -10.05 7.04
C PRO A 47 13.95 -10.86 7.20
N HIS A 48 12.84 -10.25 7.66
CA HIS A 48 11.54 -10.93 7.65
C HIS A 48 10.97 -11.15 6.24
N TYR A 49 11.48 -10.45 5.22
CA TYR A 49 11.09 -10.70 3.83
C TYR A 49 11.88 -11.87 3.24
N GLY A 50 11.18 -12.74 2.51
CA GLY A 50 11.79 -13.77 1.70
C GLY A 50 12.19 -13.24 0.32
N ALA A 51 13.13 -12.29 0.25
CA ALA A 51 13.51 -11.68 -1.05
C ALA A 51 13.96 -12.75 -2.07
N SER A 52 14.66 -13.80 -1.62
CA SER A 52 15.08 -14.93 -2.47
C SER A 52 13.91 -15.71 -3.13
N THR A 53 12.73 -15.73 -2.51
CA THR A 53 11.53 -16.45 -2.98
C THR A 53 10.44 -15.52 -3.52
N ALA A 54 10.60 -14.21 -3.36
CA ALA A 54 9.60 -13.22 -3.74
C ALA A 54 9.27 -13.29 -5.24
N VAL A 55 7.97 -13.18 -5.54
CA VAL A 55 7.42 -13.16 -6.90
C VAL A 55 6.80 -11.80 -7.24
N ILE A 56 6.57 -10.96 -6.23
CA ILE A 56 6.08 -9.59 -6.36
C ILE A 56 7.11 -8.58 -5.83
N LEU A 57 7.34 -7.50 -6.59
CA LEU A 57 8.09 -6.33 -6.16
C LEU A 57 7.12 -5.19 -5.83
N ALA A 58 7.14 -4.69 -4.60
CA ALA A 58 6.42 -3.48 -4.20
C ALA A 58 7.33 -2.25 -4.40
N LEU A 59 7.10 -1.50 -5.47
CA LEU A 59 7.95 -0.37 -5.88
C LEU A 59 7.36 0.97 -5.39
N SER A 60 8.11 1.68 -4.56
CA SER A 60 7.78 3.04 -4.08
C SER A 60 8.69 4.10 -4.71
N SER A 61 8.55 5.39 -4.37
CA SER A 61 9.39 6.48 -4.95
C SER A 61 10.86 6.39 -4.51
N ASN A 62 11.14 6.84 -3.30
CA ASN A 62 12.46 6.85 -2.65
C ASN A 62 12.31 6.51 -1.16
N PRO A 63 13.40 6.15 -0.46
CA PRO A 63 13.36 5.93 0.98
C PRO A 63 12.78 7.12 1.74
N GLY A 64 11.70 6.87 2.50
CA GLY A 64 11.15 7.84 3.43
C GLY A 64 12.04 8.06 4.67
N PRO A 65 11.76 9.08 5.51
CA PRO A 65 12.59 9.40 6.67
C PRO A 65 12.70 8.25 7.68
N GLN A 66 11.64 7.45 7.85
CA GLN A 66 11.63 6.33 8.81
C GLN A 66 12.37 5.09 8.30
N ALA A 67 12.73 5.05 7.00
CA ALA A 67 13.55 3.99 6.42
C ALA A 67 15.02 4.43 6.27
N GLY A 68 15.27 5.57 5.63
CA GLY A 68 16.62 6.01 5.26
C GLY A 68 17.15 7.27 5.94
N GLY A 69 16.32 7.96 6.74
CA GLY A 69 16.74 9.16 7.47
C GLY A 69 17.64 8.81 8.67
N ALA A 70 18.30 9.82 9.24
CA ALA A 70 19.27 9.64 10.33
C ALA A 70 18.72 8.92 11.58
N THR A 71 17.42 9.05 11.85
CA THR A 71 16.72 8.37 12.95
C THR A 71 15.83 7.22 12.48
N GLY A 72 15.90 6.88 11.19
CA GLY A 72 15.17 5.76 10.59
C GLY A 72 15.72 4.40 11.00
N SER A 73 15.04 3.34 10.58
CA SER A 73 15.46 1.97 10.89
C SER A 73 16.70 1.52 10.10
N GLY A 74 17.05 2.23 9.02
CA GLY A 74 18.04 1.77 8.05
C GLY A 74 17.52 0.65 7.14
N MET A 75 16.21 0.37 7.17
CA MET A 75 15.59 -0.74 6.43
C MET A 75 14.29 -0.34 5.72
N LEU A 76 14.02 -0.99 4.58
CA LEU A 76 12.70 -1.08 3.96
C LEU A 76 11.92 -2.20 4.65
N SER A 77 10.85 -1.83 5.34
CA SER A 77 10.09 -2.75 6.20
C SER A 77 8.65 -2.30 6.37
N ARG A 78 7.68 -3.23 6.31
CA ARG A 78 6.28 -2.95 6.68
C ARG A 78 6.11 -2.80 8.20
N GLU A 79 7.14 -3.16 8.96
CA GLU A 79 7.21 -3.01 10.41
C GLU A 79 7.88 -1.69 10.83
N ASN A 80 8.29 -0.84 9.88
CA ASN A 80 8.76 0.52 10.18
C ASN A 80 7.70 1.32 10.95
N ASN A 81 8.16 2.20 11.85
CA ASN A 81 7.30 3.02 12.70
C ASN A 81 6.69 4.21 11.94
N ASP A 82 5.94 3.93 10.89
CA ASP A 82 5.27 4.95 10.09
C ASP A 82 3.90 4.50 9.56
N GLY A 83 3.13 5.45 9.06
CA GLY A 83 1.78 5.19 8.55
C GLY A 83 1.75 4.52 7.18
N SER A 84 2.82 4.65 6.38
CA SER A 84 2.95 3.99 5.08
C SER A 84 3.23 2.51 5.26
N ALA A 85 4.23 2.17 6.08
CA ALA A 85 4.59 0.80 6.42
C ALA A 85 3.42 0.05 7.06
N ALA A 86 2.73 0.66 8.04
CA ALA A 86 1.55 0.06 8.65
C ALA A 86 0.45 -0.26 7.62
N ARG A 87 0.14 0.69 6.72
CA ARG A 87 -0.86 0.49 5.67
C ARG A 87 -0.46 -0.61 4.68
N MET A 88 0.82 -0.72 4.32
CA MET A 88 1.31 -1.85 3.52
C MET A 88 1.08 -3.19 4.22
N GLY A 89 1.36 -3.25 5.52
CA GLY A 89 1.07 -4.44 6.34
C GLY A 89 -0.41 -4.83 6.33
N ASP A 90 -1.30 -3.85 6.50
CA ASP A 90 -2.76 -4.07 6.46
C ASP A 90 -3.22 -4.56 5.08
N ILE A 91 -2.67 -3.99 4.00
CA ILE A 91 -2.98 -4.43 2.62
C ILE A 91 -2.55 -5.87 2.42
N TYR A 92 -1.31 -6.23 2.79
CA TYR A 92 -0.78 -7.59 2.63
C TYR A 92 -1.63 -8.61 3.39
N GLU A 93 -1.99 -8.30 4.63
CA GLU A 93 -2.87 -9.15 5.44
C GLU A 93 -4.26 -9.30 4.80
N THR A 94 -4.83 -8.21 4.29
CA THR A 94 -6.16 -8.19 3.64
C THR A 94 -6.22 -9.08 2.39
N VAL A 95 -5.15 -9.12 1.59
CA VAL A 95 -5.12 -9.93 0.36
C VAL A 95 -4.49 -11.31 0.57
N GLY A 96 -3.98 -11.61 1.76
CA GLY A 96 -3.28 -12.86 2.08
C GLY A 96 -1.89 -12.99 1.45
N LEU A 97 -1.20 -11.87 1.22
CA LEU A 97 0.17 -11.85 0.72
C LEU A 97 1.15 -11.99 1.89
N THR A 98 2.07 -12.96 1.80
CA THR A 98 3.07 -13.20 2.85
C THR A 98 4.38 -12.48 2.57
N ASP A 99 5.19 -12.29 3.61
CA ASP A 99 6.51 -11.65 3.49
C ASP A 99 7.50 -12.47 2.62
N ASP A 100 7.25 -13.77 2.40
CA ASP A 100 8.04 -14.62 1.50
C ASP A 100 7.73 -14.39 0.01
N GLN A 101 6.61 -13.75 -0.28
CA GLN A 101 6.07 -13.59 -1.63
C GLN A 101 6.32 -12.19 -2.21
N VAL A 102 6.72 -11.23 -1.36
CA VAL A 102 6.88 -9.83 -1.72
C VAL A 102 8.19 -9.26 -1.20
N VAL A 103 8.79 -8.36 -1.97
CA VAL A 103 9.93 -7.56 -1.51
C VAL A 103 9.71 -6.08 -1.82
N PRO A 104 9.95 -5.16 -0.87
CA PRO A 104 9.87 -3.73 -1.14
C PRO A 104 11.12 -3.20 -1.84
N TRP A 105 10.95 -2.22 -2.72
CA TRP A 105 12.05 -1.46 -3.32
C TRP A 105 11.62 -0.03 -3.64
N ASN A 106 12.57 0.82 -3.99
CA ASN A 106 12.33 2.21 -4.38
C ASN A 106 12.84 2.48 -5.79
N ALA A 107 12.06 3.22 -6.57
CA ALA A 107 12.42 3.66 -7.92
C ALA A 107 13.77 4.40 -7.95
N TYR A 108 14.08 5.15 -6.90
CA TYR A 108 15.43 5.64 -6.61
C TYR A 108 15.85 5.15 -5.21
N PRO A 109 16.81 4.22 -5.10
CA PRO A 109 17.09 3.51 -3.85
C PRO A 109 17.87 4.33 -2.81
N TRP A 110 18.53 5.41 -3.20
CA TRP A 110 19.26 6.28 -2.28
C TRP A 110 18.33 7.25 -1.55
N HIS A 111 18.60 7.48 -0.26
CA HIS A 111 17.83 8.42 0.55
C HIS A 111 18.13 9.87 0.13
N VAL A 112 17.12 10.51 -0.47
CA VAL A 112 17.17 11.93 -0.90
C VAL A 112 15.94 12.71 -0.46
N HIS A 113 15.21 12.23 0.55
CA HIS A 113 13.94 12.82 0.95
C HIS A 113 14.08 14.27 1.41
N GLU A 114 15.18 14.61 2.10
CA GLU A 114 15.41 15.97 2.61
C GLU A 114 15.55 16.99 1.47
N THR A 115 16.16 16.59 0.35
CA THR A 115 16.35 17.45 -0.83
C THR A 115 15.19 17.33 -1.82
N HIS A 116 14.44 16.24 -1.79
CA HIS A 116 13.34 15.95 -2.73
C HIS A 116 12.07 15.44 -2.01
N PRO A 117 11.47 16.23 -1.09
CA PRO A 117 10.32 15.77 -0.28
C PRO A 117 9.01 15.63 -1.08
N ASN A 118 8.95 16.23 -2.28
CA ASN A 118 7.75 16.29 -3.10
C ASN A 118 7.83 15.49 -4.40
N GLY A 119 8.84 14.63 -4.52
CA GLY A 119 9.02 13.72 -5.63
C GLY A 119 10.31 13.94 -6.39
N LEU A 120 10.64 12.96 -7.23
CA LEU A 120 11.93 12.87 -7.90
C LEU A 120 11.91 13.52 -9.29
N PRO A 121 12.95 14.28 -9.69
CA PRO A 121 13.11 14.69 -11.08
C PRO A 121 13.37 13.46 -11.97
N ASN A 122 13.04 13.56 -13.26
CA ASN A 122 13.19 12.44 -14.20
C ASN A 122 14.61 11.88 -14.26
N ARG A 123 15.65 12.71 -14.09
CA ARG A 123 17.04 12.25 -14.03
C ARG A 123 17.28 11.21 -12.93
N LEU A 124 16.71 11.40 -11.74
CA LEU A 124 16.88 10.45 -10.64
C LEU A 124 16.05 9.18 -10.86
N ILE A 125 14.87 9.30 -11.48
CA ILE A 125 14.11 8.11 -11.90
C ILE A 125 14.94 7.30 -12.91
N ASP A 126 15.57 7.98 -13.88
CA ASP A 126 16.43 7.36 -14.88
C ASP A 126 17.63 6.65 -14.24
N ASP A 127 18.33 7.32 -13.33
CA ASP A 127 19.49 6.78 -12.60
C ASP A 127 19.10 5.54 -11.77
N GLY A 128 17.89 5.53 -11.22
CA GLY A 128 17.37 4.40 -10.43
C GLY A 128 17.00 3.17 -11.26
N LEU A 129 16.80 3.27 -12.57
CA LEU A 129 16.45 2.12 -13.43
C LEU A 129 17.56 1.07 -13.48
N ASP A 130 18.83 1.48 -13.43
CA ASP A 130 19.95 0.53 -13.43
C ASP A 130 20.01 -0.27 -12.12
N ALA A 131 19.77 0.37 -10.99
CA ALA A 131 19.64 -0.32 -9.71
C ALA A 131 18.43 -1.28 -9.70
N LEU A 132 17.29 -0.84 -10.23
CA LEU A 132 16.09 -1.69 -10.36
C LEU A 132 16.35 -2.91 -11.25
N LYS A 133 17.04 -2.73 -12.39
CA LYS A 133 17.39 -3.86 -13.26
C LYS A 133 18.31 -4.85 -12.54
N ARG A 134 19.36 -4.37 -11.85
CA ARG A 134 20.29 -5.22 -11.09
C ARG A 134 19.58 -6.02 -9.98
N LEU A 135 18.60 -5.41 -9.31
CA LEU A 135 17.75 -6.13 -8.36
C LEU A 135 16.96 -7.24 -9.06
N LEU A 136 16.30 -6.91 -10.18
CA LEU A 136 15.50 -7.90 -10.91
C LEU A 136 16.37 -9.04 -11.48
N ASP A 137 17.63 -8.76 -11.87
CA ASP A 137 18.60 -9.78 -12.29
C ASP A 137 18.92 -10.77 -11.15
N LEU A 138 19.05 -10.27 -9.91
CA LEU A 138 19.28 -11.10 -8.71
C LEU A 138 18.06 -11.93 -8.30
N HIS A 139 16.86 -11.47 -8.64
CA HIS A 139 15.59 -12.07 -8.25
C HIS A 139 14.76 -12.47 -9.48
N PRO A 140 15.13 -13.58 -10.16
CA PRO A 140 14.47 -14.02 -11.40
C PRO A 140 12.99 -14.41 -11.20
N ASN A 141 12.60 -14.78 -9.99
CA ASN A 141 11.23 -15.19 -9.63
C ASN A 141 10.23 -14.03 -9.66
N ILE A 142 10.72 -12.77 -9.57
CA ILE A 142 9.86 -11.59 -9.63
C ILE A 142 9.34 -11.43 -11.06
N GLN A 143 8.02 -11.50 -11.20
CA GLN A 143 7.30 -11.32 -12.46
C GLN A 143 6.27 -10.19 -12.39
N SER A 144 5.88 -9.77 -11.18
CA SER A 144 4.91 -8.70 -10.98
C SER A 144 5.51 -7.52 -10.20
N ILE A 145 5.34 -6.31 -10.70
CA ILE A 145 5.80 -5.07 -10.07
C ILE A 145 4.59 -4.19 -9.75
N VAL A 146 4.30 -3.97 -8.48
CA VAL A 146 3.24 -3.07 -8.02
C VAL A 146 3.84 -1.70 -7.68
N ALA A 147 3.57 -0.71 -8.51
CA ALA A 147 4.13 0.63 -8.43
C ALA A 147 3.20 1.61 -7.67
N HIS A 148 3.70 2.15 -6.57
CA HIS A 148 2.99 3.03 -5.64
C HIS A 148 3.25 4.51 -5.92
N GLY A 149 2.28 5.21 -6.49
CA GLY A 149 2.32 6.64 -6.73
C GLY A 149 3.14 7.08 -7.95
N GLY A 150 3.06 8.38 -8.27
CA GLY A 150 3.46 8.92 -9.57
C GLY A 150 4.94 8.71 -9.94
N ASP A 151 5.86 8.71 -8.98
CA ASP A 151 7.28 8.48 -9.24
C ASP A 151 7.55 7.01 -9.60
N ALA A 152 6.96 6.07 -8.85
CA ALA A 152 7.03 4.65 -9.18
C ALA A 152 6.34 4.36 -10.52
N HIS A 153 5.20 5.00 -10.81
CA HIS A 153 4.52 4.89 -12.11
C HIS A 153 5.40 5.36 -13.26
N ARG A 154 6.14 6.46 -13.08
CA ARG A 154 7.11 6.94 -14.07
C ARG A 154 8.25 5.95 -14.24
N SER A 155 8.79 5.40 -13.14
CA SER A 155 9.85 4.38 -13.18
C SER A 155 9.43 3.15 -13.98
N VAL A 156 8.29 2.53 -13.67
CA VAL A 156 7.82 1.35 -14.42
C VAL A 156 7.47 1.68 -15.86
N ARG A 157 6.93 2.87 -16.15
CA ARG A 157 6.71 3.32 -17.54
C ARG A 157 8.03 3.38 -18.31
N GLN A 158 9.09 3.92 -17.72
CA GLN A 158 10.39 4.00 -18.37
C GLN A 158 11.06 2.63 -18.49
N LEU A 159 10.92 1.76 -17.48
CA LEU A 159 11.37 0.36 -17.53
C LEU A 159 10.78 -0.35 -18.76
N VAL A 160 9.50 -0.18 -19.07
CA VAL A 160 8.87 -0.87 -20.21
C VAL A 160 9.04 -0.15 -21.55
N SER A 161 9.24 1.17 -21.56
CA SER A 161 9.26 1.96 -22.82
C SER A 161 10.66 2.29 -23.36
N LYS A 162 11.69 2.37 -22.51
CA LYS A 162 13.05 2.63 -22.98
C LYS A 162 13.64 1.34 -23.54
N LYS A 163 14.04 1.35 -24.82
CA LYS A 163 14.53 0.16 -25.56
C LYS A 163 15.41 -0.80 -24.71
N ARG A 164 16.48 -0.30 -24.08
CA ARG A 164 17.41 -1.10 -23.25
C ARG A 164 16.70 -1.89 -22.14
N PHE A 165 15.69 -1.30 -21.53
CA PHE A 165 14.96 -1.86 -20.40
C PHE A 165 13.70 -2.60 -20.83
N GLY A 166 13.03 -2.14 -21.89
CA GLY A 166 11.83 -2.74 -22.46
C GLY A 166 12.11 -4.13 -23.00
N GLU A 167 13.19 -4.30 -23.78
CA GLU A 167 13.62 -5.62 -24.27
C GLU A 167 13.89 -6.59 -23.11
N TYR A 168 14.47 -6.09 -22.01
CA TYR A 168 14.68 -6.87 -20.79
C TYR A 168 13.37 -7.24 -20.09
N ALA A 169 12.46 -6.29 -19.93
CA ALA A 169 11.16 -6.50 -19.27
C ALA A 169 10.29 -7.50 -20.06
N ASP A 170 10.28 -7.37 -21.38
CA ASP A 170 9.56 -8.27 -22.29
C ASP A 170 10.13 -9.69 -22.24
N ALA A 171 11.46 -9.84 -22.32
CA ALA A 171 12.13 -11.13 -22.23
C ALA A 171 11.88 -11.83 -20.88
N ARG A 172 11.73 -11.05 -19.81
CA ARG A 172 11.41 -11.53 -18.46
C ARG A 172 9.92 -11.74 -18.22
N GLY A 173 9.04 -11.32 -19.13
CA GLY A 173 7.60 -11.36 -18.93
C GLY A 173 7.11 -10.49 -17.75
N LEU A 174 7.81 -9.38 -17.47
CA LEU A 174 7.46 -8.53 -16.33
C LEU A 174 6.13 -7.81 -16.57
N LYS A 175 5.26 -7.87 -15.56
CA LYS A 175 4.00 -7.13 -15.57
C LYS A 175 3.97 -6.06 -14.50
N THR A 176 3.58 -4.85 -14.87
CA THR A 176 3.60 -3.68 -14.01
C THR A 176 2.18 -3.19 -13.72
N TRP A 177 1.90 -2.90 -12.45
CA TRP A 177 0.61 -2.42 -11.98
C TRP A 177 0.73 -1.10 -11.25
N ASN A 178 -0.10 -0.12 -11.61
CA ASN A 178 -0.07 1.19 -10.97
C ASN A 178 -1.13 1.25 -9.87
N THR A 179 -0.72 1.67 -8.68
CA THR A 179 -1.63 1.86 -7.55
C THR A 179 -1.36 3.16 -6.79
N ARG A 180 -2.28 3.51 -5.88
CA ARG A 180 -2.16 4.69 -5.01
C ARG A 180 -0.96 4.53 -4.08
N HIS A 181 -0.26 5.64 -3.81
CA HIS A 181 0.82 5.64 -2.83
C HIS A 181 0.26 5.40 -1.43
N THR A 182 0.95 4.62 -0.60
CA THR A 182 0.52 4.33 0.77
C THR A 182 0.92 5.38 1.79
N SER A 183 1.35 6.59 1.40
CA SER A 183 1.83 7.59 2.36
C SER A 183 0.66 8.25 3.09
N ASN A 184 0.92 8.83 4.26
CA ASN A 184 -0.09 9.60 4.99
C ASN A 184 -0.70 10.70 4.12
N ARG A 185 0.12 11.43 3.35
CA ARG A 185 -0.36 12.46 2.41
C ARG A 185 -1.36 11.93 1.38
N ALA A 186 -1.12 10.73 0.85
CA ALA A 186 -2.00 10.12 -0.15
C ALA A 186 -3.31 9.56 0.44
N PHE A 187 -3.39 9.45 1.77
CA PHE A 187 -4.54 8.95 2.52
C PHE A 187 -5.10 9.98 3.51
N ILE A 188 -4.89 11.27 3.26
CA ILE A 188 -5.67 12.37 3.87
C ILE A 188 -7.05 12.39 3.17
N LEU A 189 -7.82 11.33 3.39
CA LEU A 189 -9.15 11.10 2.83
C LEU A 189 -10.13 10.89 3.99
N ARG A 190 -11.40 11.20 3.75
CA ARG A 190 -12.48 10.91 4.69
C ARG A 190 -13.12 9.58 4.32
N GLU A 191 -13.83 8.95 5.27
CA GLU A 191 -14.71 7.85 4.89
C GLU A 191 -15.88 8.40 4.03
N PRO A 192 -16.32 7.65 2.98
CA PRO A 192 -15.91 6.28 2.61
C PRO A 192 -14.76 6.24 1.58
N GLU A 193 -14.29 7.40 1.10
CA GLU A 193 -13.26 7.53 0.06
C GLU A 193 -11.96 6.85 0.46
N LYS A 194 -11.61 6.90 1.75
CA LYS A 194 -10.45 6.22 2.30
C LYS A 194 -10.56 4.71 2.16
N SER A 195 -11.71 4.11 2.51
CA SER A 195 -11.97 2.68 2.35
C SER A 195 -11.96 2.26 0.87
N ILE A 196 -12.62 3.02 0.00
CA ILE A 196 -12.60 2.78 -1.46
C ILE A 196 -11.17 2.84 -2.00
N ALA A 197 -10.38 3.82 -1.56
CA ALA A 197 -8.99 3.96 -1.98
C ALA A 197 -8.12 2.80 -1.49
N LEU A 198 -8.34 2.29 -0.28
CA LEU A 198 -7.64 1.10 0.24
C LEU A 198 -8.01 -0.14 -0.57
N GLU A 199 -9.31 -0.37 -0.81
CA GLU A 199 -9.76 -1.53 -1.58
C GLU A 199 -9.21 -1.51 -3.00
N GLY A 200 -9.17 -0.35 -3.66
CA GLY A 200 -8.53 -0.24 -4.98
C GLY A 200 -7.03 -0.57 -4.96
N VAL A 201 -6.33 -0.38 -3.83
CA VAL A 201 -4.95 -0.90 -3.70
C VAL A 201 -4.95 -2.42 -3.52
N CYS A 202 -5.84 -2.97 -2.70
CA CYS A 202 -6.00 -4.41 -2.50
C CYS A 202 -6.32 -5.13 -3.82
N GLU A 203 -7.25 -4.62 -4.63
CA GLU A 203 -7.59 -5.18 -5.95
C GLU A 203 -6.38 -5.30 -6.87
N VAL A 204 -5.55 -4.24 -6.95
CA VAL A 204 -4.31 -4.28 -7.72
C VAL A 204 -3.35 -5.36 -7.21
N TYR A 205 -3.24 -5.53 -5.90
CA TYR A 205 -2.44 -6.63 -5.33
C TYR A 205 -3.03 -8.00 -5.65
N ARG A 206 -4.35 -8.18 -5.61
CA ARG A 206 -4.98 -9.46 -5.99
C ARG A 206 -4.70 -9.80 -7.45
N GLU A 207 -4.79 -8.83 -8.36
CA GLU A 207 -4.42 -9.02 -9.78
C GLU A 207 -2.93 -9.38 -9.94
N ALA A 208 -2.05 -8.69 -9.21
CA ALA A 208 -0.62 -8.99 -9.17
C ALA A 208 -0.34 -10.41 -8.67
N MET A 209 -1.01 -10.83 -7.61
CA MET A 209 -0.91 -12.16 -7.03
C MET A 209 -1.35 -13.23 -8.03
N VAL A 210 -2.50 -13.05 -8.70
CA VAL A 210 -2.97 -13.99 -9.72
C VAL A 210 -1.98 -14.10 -10.87
N HIS A 211 -1.44 -12.98 -11.36
CA HIS A 211 -0.40 -12.99 -12.39
C HIS A 211 0.86 -13.76 -11.94
N ALA A 212 1.26 -13.59 -10.68
CA ALA A 212 2.40 -14.27 -10.08
C ALA A 212 2.11 -15.73 -9.67
N GLY A 213 0.94 -16.29 -10.00
CA GLY A 213 0.56 -17.67 -9.68
C GLY A 213 0.14 -17.91 -8.22
N LEU A 214 -0.11 -16.84 -7.47
CA LEU A 214 -0.60 -16.88 -6.09
C LEU A 214 -2.14 -16.86 -6.04
N LYS A 215 -2.70 -17.32 -4.92
CA LYS A 215 -4.15 -17.30 -4.66
C LYS A 215 -4.46 -16.22 -3.61
N PRO A 216 -4.95 -15.04 -4.02
CA PRO A 216 -5.31 -13.99 -3.06
C PRO A 216 -6.56 -14.36 -2.26
N ILE A 217 -6.68 -13.82 -1.06
CA ILE A 217 -7.94 -13.75 -0.34
C ILE A 217 -8.86 -12.83 -1.13
N THR A 218 -9.96 -13.39 -1.65
CA THR A 218 -10.98 -12.62 -2.36
C THR A 218 -11.58 -11.59 -1.40
N ALA A 219 -11.87 -10.39 -1.90
CA ALA A 219 -12.73 -9.48 -1.17
C ALA A 219 -14.00 -10.24 -0.75
N LEU A 220 -14.40 -10.11 0.51
CA LEU A 220 -15.76 -10.44 0.88
C LEU A 220 -16.64 -9.57 -0.02
N LYS A 221 -17.31 -10.18 -0.99
CA LYS A 221 -18.44 -9.57 -1.66
C LYS A 221 -19.53 -9.44 -0.60
N VAL A 222 -19.41 -8.43 0.24
CA VAL A 222 -20.60 -7.84 0.80
C VAL A 222 -21.23 -7.21 -0.43
N ASP A 223 -22.34 -7.80 -0.89
CA ASP A 223 -23.25 -7.09 -1.79
C ASP A 223 -23.72 -5.87 -1.00
N LEU A 224 -22.88 -4.82 -0.96
CA LEU A 224 -23.27 -3.52 -0.47
C LEU A 224 -24.38 -3.13 -1.43
N PRO A 225 -25.63 -3.02 -0.95
CA PRO A 225 -26.70 -2.56 -1.81
C PRO A 225 -26.25 -1.24 -2.44
N ALA A 226 -26.64 -1.01 -3.69
CA ALA A 226 -26.30 0.20 -4.42
C ALA A 226 -26.44 1.42 -3.49
N PRO A 227 -25.49 2.38 -3.52
CA PRO A 227 -25.49 3.51 -2.60
C PRO A 227 -26.88 4.16 -2.60
N MET A 228 -27.58 4.04 -1.47
CA MET A 228 -28.95 4.51 -1.36
C MET A 228 -28.96 6.02 -1.58
N THR A 229 -29.80 6.45 -2.53
CA THR A 229 -30.09 7.85 -2.76
C THR A 229 -30.69 8.48 -1.50
N GLY A 230 -30.55 9.81 -1.33
CA GLY A 230 -31.12 10.51 -0.18
C GLY A 230 -32.62 10.21 0.10
N PRO A 231 -33.48 10.01 -0.92
CA PRO A 231 -34.84 9.51 -0.75
C PRO A 231 -34.94 8.10 -0.15
N GLU A 232 -34.12 7.16 -0.62
CA GLU A 232 -34.11 5.78 -0.14
C GLU A 232 -33.64 5.71 1.32
N LEU A 233 -32.62 6.49 1.68
CA LEU A 233 -32.11 6.58 3.06
C LEU A 233 -33.17 7.11 4.04
N ARG A 234 -33.99 8.07 3.59
CA ARG A 234 -35.11 8.62 4.37
C ARG A 234 -36.26 7.64 4.53
N ALA A 235 -36.50 6.77 3.54
CA ALA A 235 -37.51 5.72 3.63
C ALA A 235 -37.11 4.67 4.67
N ALA A 236 -35.87 4.18 4.62
CA ALA A 236 -35.35 3.21 5.59
C ALA A 236 -35.35 3.76 7.04
N ALA A 237 -34.88 4.99 7.24
CA ALA A 237 -34.91 5.62 8.56
C ALA A 237 -36.33 5.89 9.08
N ARG A 238 -37.30 6.09 8.17
CA ARG A 238 -38.71 6.28 8.52
C ARG A 238 -39.31 5.00 9.06
N ASP A 239 -39.11 3.87 8.39
CA ASP A 239 -39.72 2.59 8.79
C ASP A 239 -39.25 2.12 10.17
N GLU A 240 -38.02 2.45 10.56
CA GLU A 240 -37.45 2.08 11.85
C GLU A 240 -37.78 3.04 12.99
N LEU A 241 -37.75 4.37 12.74
CA LEU A 241 -37.92 5.37 13.79
C LEU A 241 -39.40 5.72 14.06
N LEU A 242 -40.27 5.60 13.06
CA LEU A 242 -41.69 5.95 13.18
C LEU A 242 -42.45 5.12 14.24
N PRO A 243 -42.20 3.80 14.41
CA PRO A 243 -42.83 3.00 15.46
C PRO A 243 -42.37 3.38 16.89
N LEU A 244 -41.23 4.05 17.02
CA LEU A 244 -40.60 4.40 18.29
C LEU A 244 -40.93 5.83 18.77
N LEU A 245 -41.69 6.59 17.98
CA LEU A 245 -41.98 8.00 18.22
C LEU A 245 -43.49 8.26 18.40
N PRO A 246 -43.90 9.07 19.39
CA PRO A 246 -45.31 9.40 19.58
C PRO A 246 -45.79 10.40 18.50
N GLY A 247 -46.88 10.05 17.81
CA GLY A 247 -47.57 10.91 16.84
C GLY A 247 -46.94 10.94 15.44
N ALA A 248 -47.67 10.49 14.42
CA ALA A 248 -47.14 10.25 13.07
C ALA A 248 -46.59 11.50 12.36
N VAL A 249 -47.28 12.65 12.47
CA VAL A 249 -46.88 13.89 11.78
C VAL A 249 -45.67 14.54 12.45
N GLU A 250 -45.60 14.51 13.78
CA GLU A 250 -44.47 15.01 14.55
C GLU A 250 -43.23 14.11 14.38
N ALA A 251 -43.44 12.80 14.30
CA ALA A 251 -42.38 11.84 14.03
C ALA A 251 -41.75 12.06 12.65
N GLU A 252 -42.54 12.27 11.59
CA GLU A 252 -42.01 12.56 10.25
C GLU A 252 -41.18 13.84 10.19
N ALA A 253 -41.58 14.88 10.92
CA ALA A 253 -40.82 16.12 11.02
C ALA A 253 -39.49 15.89 11.77
N ARG A 254 -39.53 15.20 12.91
CA ARG A 254 -38.33 14.89 13.72
C ARG A 254 -37.35 13.97 13.00
N ILE A 255 -37.83 12.98 12.25
CA ILE A 255 -36.98 12.08 11.45
C ILE A 255 -36.30 12.87 10.32
N ARG A 256 -37.04 13.75 9.64
CA ARG A 256 -36.50 14.64 8.60
C ARG A 256 -35.41 15.56 9.16
N ASP A 257 -35.68 16.22 10.28
CA ASP A 257 -34.73 17.14 10.93
C ASP A 257 -33.51 16.40 11.47
N TYR A 258 -33.68 15.20 12.03
CA TYR A 258 -32.59 14.34 12.47
C TYR A 258 -31.69 13.96 11.30
N VAL A 259 -32.24 13.45 10.19
CA VAL A 259 -31.47 13.06 9.00
C VAL A 259 -30.74 14.26 8.36
N HIS A 260 -31.37 15.44 8.32
CA HIS A 260 -30.73 16.66 7.80
C HIS A 260 -29.64 17.21 8.73
N ALA A 261 -29.72 16.96 10.03
CA ALA A 261 -28.71 17.38 11.00
C ALA A 261 -27.52 16.41 11.11
N LEU A 262 -27.57 15.23 10.47
CA LEU A 262 -26.46 14.28 10.50
C LEU A 262 -25.31 14.73 9.58
N PRO A 263 -24.06 14.78 10.08
CA PRO A 263 -22.89 14.89 9.22
C PRO A 263 -22.82 13.72 8.23
N PRO A 264 -22.29 13.90 7.01
CA PRO A 264 -22.21 12.85 5.99
C PRO A 264 -21.56 11.53 6.45
N GLN A 265 -20.66 11.59 7.44
CA GLN A 265 -20.02 10.39 8.01
C GLN A 265 -20.94 9.60 8.96
N ARG A 266 -21.90 10.25 9.61
CA ARG A 266 -22.84 9.60 10.53
C ARG A 266 -24.04 8.98 9.80
N SER A 267 -24.47 9.56 8.69
CA SER A 267 -25.53 8.97 7.86
C SER A 267 -25.10 7.63 7.23
N GLN A 268 -23.86 7.53 6.77
CA GLN A 268 -23.28 6.28 6.26
C GLN A 268 -23.11 5.23 7.36
N ARG A 269 -22.71 5.64 8.57
CA ARG A 269 -22.57 4.73 9.71
C ARG A 269 -23.93 4.21 10.19
N LEU A 270 -24.94 5.07 10.24
CA LEU A 270 -26.31 4.67 10.54
C LEU A 270 -26.76 3.62 9.50
N LEU A 271 -26.55 3.88 8.20
CA LEU A 271 -26.89 2.95 7.13
C LEU A 271 -26.25 1.56 7.31
N VAL A 272 -24.96 1.52 7.66
CA VAL A 272 -24.23 0.26 7.93
C VAL A 272 -24.77 -0.45 9.18
N GLU A 273 -25.06 0.29 10.25
CA GLU A 273 -25.62 -0.27 11.49
C GLU A 273 -27.05 -0.84 11.27
N LEU A 274 -27.84 -0.23 10.39
CA LEU A 274 -29.18 -0.70 10.03
C LEU A 274 -29.16 -1.94 9.15
N LEU A 275 -28.35 -1.92 8.08
CA LEU A 275 -28.17 -3.08 7.21
C LEU A 275 -27.58 -4.29 7.94
N SER A 276 -26.78 -4.05 8.98
CA SER A 276 -26.18 -5.13 9.79
C SER A 276 -27.14 -5.77 10.79
N ARG A 277 -28.28 -5.13 11.11
CA ARG A 277 -29.28 -5.67 12.05
C ARG A 277 -30.32 -6.56 11.37
N ASP A 278 -30.67 -6.27 10.12
CA ASP A 278 -31.56 -7.13 9.31
C ASP A 278 -30.91 -8.46 8.91
N LEU A 279 -29.58 -8.55 8.95
CA LEU A 279 -28.84 -9.81 8.76
C LEU A 279 -28.87 -10.73 10.01
N ILE A 280 -29.35 -10.22 11.15
CA ILE A 280 -29.38 -10.92 12.45
C ILE A 280 -30.82 -11.23 12.88
N SER A 281 -31.84 -10.75 12.15
CA SER A 281 -33.26 -11.03 12.39
C SER A 281 -33.80 -12.02 11.36
#